data_AF-A0A2T0PP47-F1
#
_entry.id   AF-A0A2T0PP47-F1
#
_cell.length_a   1.000
_cell.length_b   1.000
_cell.length_c   1.000
_cell.angle_alpha   90.00
_cell.angle_beta   90.00
_cell.angle_gamma   90.00
#
_symmetry.space_group_name_H-M   'P 1'
#
loop_
_entity.id
_entity.type
_entity.pdbx_description
1 polymer ?
#
loop_
_entity_poly.entity_id
_entity_poly.type
_entity_poly.pdbx_seq_one_letter_code
_entity_poly.pdbx_strand_id
1 'polypeptide(L)'
;MPDRRFFILHLPDGRALDGAQFPSGRVVTDDPAAGLAHAAVSVDALLDAYPGARLEYYVGGASDSAASEPCDCPGCRSPTAAPTTADPPNTKES
;
A
#
# COMPACT_ATOMS: atom_id res chain seq x y z
N MET A 1 7.61 -0.22 22.68
CA MET A 1 7.23 1.21 22.54
C MET A 1 5.79 1.24 22.10
N PRO A 2 4.92 2.17 22.53
CA PRO A 2 3.51 2.06 22.17
C PRO A 2 3.37 2.24 20.66
N ASP A 3 2.70 1.30 20.04
CA ASP A 3 2.56 1.26 18.59
C ASP A 3 1.57 2.35 18.16
N ARG A 4 1.99 3.19 17.22
CA ARG A 4 1.09 4.12 16.53
C ARG A 4 -0.07 3.32 15.92
N ARG A 5 -1.29 3.85 15.99
CA ARG A 5 -2.47 3.23 15.39
C ARG A 5 -2.86 3.97 14.13
N PHE A 6 -2.99 3.27 13.02
CA PHE A 6 -3.52 3.84 11.79
C PHE A 6 -5.05 3.74 11.78
N PHE A 7 -5.70 4.72 11.17
CA PHE A 7 -7.15 4.76 11.02
C PHE A 7 -7.55 5.39 9.68
N ILE A 8 -8.79 5.12 9.28
CA ILE A 8 -9.50 5.83 8.22
C ILE A 8 -10.56 6.74 8.85
N LEU A 9 -10.60 7.99 8.42
CA LEU A 9 -11.67 8.94 8.76
C LEU A 9 -12.66 9.00 7.60
N HIS A 10 -13.85 8.47 7.81
CA HIS A 10 -14.96 8.51 6.86
C HIS A 10 -15.76 9.79 7.06
N LEU A 11 -15.85 10.62 6.02
CA LEU A 11 -16.59 11.88 6.04
C LEU A 11 -18.02 11.67 5.52
N PRO A 12 -18.98 12.53 5.92
CA PRO A 12 -20.38 12.42 5.48
C PRO A 12 -20.57 12.67 3.98
N ASP A 13 -19.60 13.29 3.31
CA ASP A 13 -19.57 13.50 1.85
C ASP A 13 -19.09 12.26 1.07
N GLY A 14 -18.79 11.16 1.77
CA GLY A 14 -18.31 9.91 1.18
C GLY A 14 -16.80 9.86 0.94
N ARG A 15 -16.04 10.90 1.32
CA ARG A 15 -14.58 10.87 1.27
C ARG A 15 -14.03 10.04 2.44
N ALA A 16 -12.87 9.44 2.22
CA ALA A 16 -12.08 8.76 3.24
C ALA A 16 -10.72 9.43 3.31
N LEU A 17 -10.27 9.76 4.53
CA LEU A 17 -8.95 10.34 4.78
C LEU A 17 -8.12 9.38 5.61
N ASP A 18 -6.86 9.18 5.21
CA ASP A 18 -5.91 8.37 5.95
C ASP A 18 -5.40 9.12 7.18
N GLY A 19 -5.29 8.45 8.31
CA GLY A 19 -4.82 9.06 9.54
C GLY A 19 -4.01 8.14 10.45
N ALA A 20 -3.30 8.76 11.38
CA ALA A 20 -2.52 8.09 12.40
C ALA A 20 -2.71 8.73 13.77
N GLN A 21 -2.92 7.89 14.78
CA GLN A 21 -2.92 8.26 16.19
C GLN A 21 -1.58 7.91 16.82
N PHE A 22 -0.94 8.93 17.40
CA PHE A 22 0.30 8.80 18.13
C PHE A 22 0.07 8.31 19.57
N PRO A 23 1.07 7.69 20.19
CA PRO A 23 1.01 7.32 21.61
C PRO A 23 0.69 8.47 22.57
N SER A 24 0.99 9.70 22.14
CA SER A 24 0.68 10.93 22.89
C SER A 24 -0.81 11.30 22.86
N GLY A 25 -1.66 10.56 22.14
CA GLY A 25 -3.07 10.85 21.94
C GLY A 25 -3.34 11.80 20.75
N ARG A 26 -2.30 12.48 20.25
CA ARG A 26 -2.39 13.35 19.06
C ARG A 26 -2.74 12.54 17.82
N VAL A 27 -3.45 13.16 16.89
CA VAL A 27 -3.87 12.56 15.62
C VAL A 27 -3.47 13.45 14.45
N VAL A 28 -3.13 12.82 13.33
CA VAL A 28 -2.85 13.49 12.05
C VAL A 28 -3.64 12.79 10.97
N THR A 29 -4.20 13.55 10.05
CA THR A 29 -5.01 13.09 8.92
C THR A 29 -4.49 13.74 7.65
N ASP A 30 -4.33 12.96 6.58
CA ASP A 30 -3.99 13.49 5.26
C ASP A 30 -5.25 14.02 4.59
N ASP A 31 -5.37 15.35 4.48
CA ASP A 31 -6.50 16.00 3.80
C ASP A 31 -5.95 16.80 2.61
N PRO A 32 -6.09 16.30 1.37
CA PRO A 32 -5.60 16.98 0.19
C PRO A 32 -6.34 18.30 -0.07
N ALA A 33 -7.54 18.49 0.49
CA ALA A 33 -8.27 19.77 0.40
C ALA A 33 -7.70 20.82 1.37
N ALA A 34 -7.05 20.41 2.46
CA ALA A 34 -6.38 21.30 3.42
C ALA A 34 -4.89 21.54 3.07
N GLY A 35 -4.33 20.81 2.11
CA GLY A 35 -3.07 21.09 1.43
C GLY A 35 -1.80 20.47 2.02
N LEU A 36 -1.77 20.07 3.30
CA LEU A 36 -0.56 19.48 3.91
C LEU A 36 -0.84 18.33 4.90
N ALA A 37 -1.84 18.49 5.77
CA ALA A 37 -2.43 17.51 6.69
C ALA A 37 -3.22 18.28 7.76
N HIS A 38 -4.25 17.65 8.34
CA HIS A 38 -4.94 18.16 9.51
C HIS A 38 -4.42 17.46 10.78
N ALA A 39 -4.01 18.23 11.78
CA ALA A 39 -3.50 17.70 13.05
C ALA A 39 -4.35 18.17 14.24
N ALA A 40 -4.67 17.25 15.15
CA ALA A 40 -5.44 17.54 16.36
C ALA A 40 -4.80 16.91 17.61
N VAL A 41 -5.09 17.49 18.77
CA VAL A 41 -4.53 17.05 20.06
C VAL A 41 -5.17 15.77 20.59
N SER A 42 -6.36 15.41 20.10
CA SER A 42 -7.12 14.21 20.46
C SER A 42 -8.06 13.81 19.32
N VAL A 43 -8.65 12.61 19.43
CA VAL A 43 -9.69 12.14 18.50
C VAL A 43 -10.95 12.99 18.61
N ASP A 44 -11.37 13.38 19.82
CA ASP A 44 -12.54 14.27 19.99
C ASP A 44 -12.34 15.60 19.27
N ALA A 45 -11.17 16.22 19.41
CA ALA A 45 -10.85 17.47 18.72
C ALA A 45 -10.84 17.31 17.19
N LEU A 46 -10.49 16.12 16.69
CA LEU A 46 -10.60 15.80 15.26
C LEU A 46 -12.06 15.66 14.82
N LEU A 47 -12.90 14.97 15.60
CA LEU A 47 -14.32 14.78 15.28
C LEU A 47 -15.12 16.08 15.38
N ASP A 48 -14.70 17.02 16.25
CA ASP A 48 -15.25 18.37 16.30
C ASP A 48 -14.92 19.17 15.02
N ALA A 49 -13.74 18.95 14.43
CA ALA A 49 -13.32 19.58 13.18
C ALA A 49 -14.01 18.97 11.94
N TYR A 50 -14.43 17.70 12.02
CA TYR A 50 -15.15 16.99 10.97
C TYR A 50 -16.52 16.48 11.45
N PRO A 51 -17.53 17.36 11.56
CA PRO A 51 -18.85 16.98 12.06
C PRO A 51 -19.48 15.84 11.28
N GLY A 52 -19.90 14.79 12.00
CA GLY A 52 -20.51 13.60 11.40
C GLY A 52 -19.52 12.59 10.81
N ALA A 53 -18.22 12.84 10.91
CA ALA A 53 -17.22 11.87 10.52
C ALA A 53 -17.21 10.65 11.45
N ARG A 54 -16.78 9.51 10.91
CA ARG A 54 -16.64 8.23 11.62
C ARG A 54 -15.22 7.73 11.47
N LEU A 55 -14.67 7.23 12.57
CA LEU A 55 -13.29 6.73 12.60
C LEU A 55 -13.28 5.20 12.66
N GLU A 56 -12.46 4.60 11.80
CA GLU A 56 -12.24 3.15 11.74
C GLU A 56 -10.75 2.85 11.90
N TYR A 57 -10.38 2.05 12.90
CA TYR A 57 -8.99 1.66 13.12
C TYR A 57 -8.63 0.41 12.31
N TYR A 58 -7.43 0.39 11.74
CA TYR A 58 -6.88 -0.83 11.14
C TYR A 58 -6.59 -1.86 12.24
N VAL A 59 -7.31 -2.98 12.22
CA VAL A 59 -7.11 -4.10 13.14
C VAL A 59 -6.33 -5.19 12.41
N GLY A 60 -5.03 -5.01 12.22
CA GLY A 60 -4.20 -6.00 11.51
C GLY A 60 -2.71 -5.65 11.55
N GLY A 61 -1.91 -6.54 12.15
CA GLY A 61 -0.46 -6.40 12.21
C GLY A 61 0.20 -6.56 10.84
N ALA A 62 1.26 -5.77 10.62
CA ALA A 62 2.03 -5.66 9.38
C ALA A 62 1.22 -5.18 8.16
N SER A 63 1.70 -4.10 7.56
CA SER A 63 1.51 -3.87 6.14
C SER A 63 1.98 -5.12 5.40
N ASP A 64 1.07 -6.03 5.07
CA ASP A 64 1.23 -6.79 3.85
C ASP A 64 1.14 -5.74 2.75
N SER A 65 2.31 -5.24 2.36
CA SER A 65 2.48 -4.75 1.01
C SER A 65 1.93 -5.85 0.13
N ALA A 66 0.69 -5.67 -0.35
CA ALA A 66 0.32 -6.08 -1.69
C ALA A 66 1.25 -5.31 -2.65
N ALA A 67 2.52 -5.73 -2.63
CA ALA A 67 3.42 -5.62 -3.73
C ALA A 67 2.68 -6.29 -4.88
N SER A 68 2.26 -5.45 -5.82
CA SER A 68 2.26 -5.74 -7.23
C SER A 68 1.96 -7.20 -7.57
N GLU A 69 0.73 -7.52 -7.95
CA GLU A 69 0.56 -8.65 -8.86
C GLU A 69 1.50 -8.39 -10.05
N PRO A 70 2.56 -9.20 -10.27
CA PRO A 70 3.35 -9.04 -11.47
C PRO A 70 2.46 -9.46 -12.64
N CYS A 71 2.34 -8.55 -13.61
CA CYS A 71 1.58 -8.68 -14.83
C CYS A 71 1.50 -10.11 -15.38
N ASP A 72 0.29 -10.54 -15.68
CA ASP A 72 -0.01 -11.68 -16.55
C ASP A 72 0.41 -11.32 -18.00
N CYS A 73 1.72 -11.31 -18.25
CA CYS A 73 2.28 -11.19 -19.59
C CYS A 73 2.51 -12.60 -20.14
N PRO A 74 1.83 -13.01 -21.24
CA PRO A 74 1.96 -14.35 -21.81
C PRO A 74 3.32 -14.67 -22.47
N GLY A 75 4.37 -13.87 -22.22
CA GLY A 75 5.70 -14.02 -22.81
C GLY A 75 6.78 -14.61 -21.89
N CYS A 76 6.56 -14.76 -20.59
CA CYS A 76 7.61 -15.12 -19.63
C CYS A 76 7.55 -16.59 -19.16
N ARG A 77 7.40 -17.56 -20.07
CA ARG A 77 7.71 -18.96 -19.74
C ARG A 77 9.23 -19.16 -19.75
N SER A 78 9.79 -19.44 -18.56
CA SER A 78 11.19 -19.80 -18.39
C SER A 78 11.62 -20.97 -19.28
N PRO A 79 12.87 -20.99 -19.77
CA PRO A 79 13.41 -22.15 -20.50
C PRO A 79 13.70 -23.28 -19.50
N THR A 80 12.94 -24.36 -19.57
CA THR A 80 13.31 -25.63 -18.92
C THR A 80 14.39 -26.33 -19.75
N ALA A 81 15.39 -26.84 -19.05
CA ALA A 81 16.66 -27.34 -19.56
C ALA A 81 16.60 -28.46 -20.62
N ALA A 82 17.69 -28.52 -21.40
CA ALA A 82 18.08 -29.46 -22.46
C ALA A 82 18.15 -30.94 -21.99
N PRO A 83 18.34 -31.98 -22.86
CA PRO A 83 19.59 -32.15 -23.62
C PRO A 83 19.51 -32.92 -24.98
N THR A 84 20.65 -32.97 -25.65
CA THR A 84 21.20 -34.12 -26.40
C THR A 84 21.30 -34.05 -27.94
N THR A 85 22.57 -33.96 -28.38
CA THR A 85 23.26 -34.78 -29.40
C THR A 85 22.72 -34.84 -30.83
N ALA A 86 23.44 -34.19 -31.76
CA ALA A 86 24.12 -34.89 -32.86
C ALA A 86 25.17 -33.99 -33.54
N ASP A 87 26.27 -34.64 -33.90
CA ASP A 87 27.61 -34.19 -34.34
C ASP A 87 27.65 -33.69 -35.82
N PRO A 88 28.66 -32.89 -36.25
CA PRO A 88 28.81 -32.39 -37.63
C PRO A 88 29.60 -33.35 -38.54
N PRO A 89 29.61 -33.12 -39.87
CA PRO A 89 30.91 -32.93 -40.55
C PRO A 89 30.83 -31.84 -41.64
N ASN A 90 31.71 -30.83 -41.62
CA ASN A 90 33.08 -30.80 -42.16
C ASN A 90 33.16 -30.59 -43.71
N THR A 91 33.43 -29.34 -44.09
CA THR A 91 34.39 -28.83 -45.09
C THR A 91 34.59 -29.57 -46.43
N LYS A 92 34.36 -28.88 -47.55
CA LYS A 92 35.44 -28.52 -48.51
C LYS A 92 35.00 -27.55 -49.62
N GLU A 93 35.86 -26.57 -49.84
CA GLU A 93 36.03 -25.80 -51.08
C GLU A 93 36.06 -26.70 -52.33
N SER A 94 35.48 -26.23 -53.43
CA SER A 94 36.08 -26.17 -54.78
C SER A 94 35.27 -25.22 -55.66
#